data_AF-A0A8T5BC31-F1
#
_entry.id   AF-A0A8T5BC31-F1
#
_cell.length_a   1.000
_cell.length_b   1.000
_cell.length_c   1.000
_cell.angle_alpha   90.00
_cell.angle_beta   90.00
_cell.angle_gamma   90.00
#
_symmetry.space_group_name_H-M   'P 1'
#
loop_
_entity.id
_entity.type
_entity.pdbx_description
1 polymer ?
#
loop_
_entity_poly.entity_id
_entity_poly.type
_entity_poly.pdbx_seq_one_letter_code
_entity_poly.pdbx_strand_id
1 'polypeptide(L)'
;MPLQKNSLRKRIEGEFIEDEANISKLIEVLIKSFLMTDSDYGVISDIKIDIDHVYRLVRNYISEERLDICALKLGDRIFMSKTSIGFDDIYAVIQGHSLLKAKKHMIEIWDDTMNRIIHFLIMPLRKHFPIEYTTEVERDEIIGTLLEEYSDIW
;
A
#
# COMPACT_ATOMS: atom_id res chain seq x y z
N MET A 1 24.80 1.92 21.54
CA MET A 1 24.38 2.70 20.36
C MET A 1 22.95 2.35 20.06
N PRO A 2 21.98 3.29 20.01
CA PRO A 2 20.61 2.96 19.65
C PRO A 2 20.46 2.94 18.14
N LEU A 3 19.90 1.84 17.62
CA LEU A 3 19.48 1.67 16.23
C LEU A 3 18.39 2.70 15.91
N GLN A 4 18.68 3.65 15.03
CA GLN A 4 17.66 4.48 14.39
C GLN A 4 16.80 3.57 13.52
N LYS A 5 15.56 3.32 13.95
CA LYS A 5 14.49 2.84 13.07
C LYS A 5 14.23 3.95 12.04
N ASN A 6 14.82 3.84 10.86
CA ASN A 6 14.35 4.56 9.68
C ASN A 6 13.02 3.92 9.27
N SER A 7 11.91 4.32 9.89
CA SER A 7 10.60 4.00 9.36
C SER A 7 10.43 4.77 8.04
N LEU A 8 10.44 4.07 6.91
CA LEU A 8 10.15 4.62 5.58
C LEU A 8 8.71 5.17 5.43
N ARG A 9 7.96 5.28 6.53
CA ARG A 9 6.54 5.60 6.56
C ARG A 9 6.29 6.77 7.49
N LYS A 10 5.72 7.84 6.94
CA LYS A 10 5.12 8.91 7.73
C LYS A 10 3.67 8.51 8.03
N ARG A 11 3.36 8.23 9.30
CA ARG A 11 2.00 7.89 9.75
C ARG A 11 1.17 9.18 9.75
N ILE A 12 0.04 9.19 9.06
CA ILE A 12 -0.92 10.30 9.07
C ILE A 12 -2.15 9.78 9.84
N GLU A 13 -2.31 10.21 11.08
CA GLU A 13 -3.44 9.84 11.95
C GLU A 13 -4.50 10.94 11.96
N GLY A 14 -5.79 10.56 11.94
CA GLY A 14 -6.91 11.48 12.15
C GLY A 14 -8.11 10.75 12.78
N GLU A 15 -8.66 11.26 13.89
CA GLU A 15 -9.85 10.71 14.57
C GLU A 15 -11.03 11.68 14.42
N PHE A 16 -12.20 11.24 13.91
CA PHE A 16 -13.43 12.06 13.86
C PHE A 16 -14.74 11.25 13.93
N ILE A 17 -15.83 11.94 14.28
CA ILE A 17 -17.18 11.43 14.55
C ILE A 17 -17.96 11.18 13.23
N GLU A 18 -18.63 10.03 13.17
CA GLU A 18 -19.25 9.41 12.00
C GLU A 18 -20.49 10.16 11.46
N ASP A 19 -20.34 10.72 10.25
CA ASP A 19 -21.39 10.95 9.25
C ASP A 19 -20.73 10.77 7.86
N GLU A 20 -21.45 10.28 6.85
CA GLU A 20 -20.90 9.87 5.53
C GLU A 20 -20.19 11.04 4.81
N ALA A 21 -20.74 12.26 4.97
CA ALA A 21 -20.14 13.49 4.46
C ALA A 21 -18.79 13.83 5.16
N ASN A 22 -18.64 13.49 6.44
CA ASN A 22 -17.40 13.70 7.17
C ASN A 22 -16.31 12.71 6.75
N ILE A 23 -16.67 11.46 6.47
CA ILE A 23 -15.73 10.42 6.04
C ILE A 23 -15.16 10.76 4.65
N SER A 24 -16.01 11.15 3.71
CA SER A 24 -15.57 11.53 2.35
C SER A 24 -14.57 12.68 2.39
N LYS A 25 -14.85 13.71 3.21
CA LYS A 25 -13.95 14.85 3.39
C LYS A 25 -12.65 14.47 4.11
N LEU A 26 -12.69 13.53 5.04
CA LEU A 26 -11.50 13.00 5.68
C LEU A 26 -10.60 12.29 4.66
N ILE A 27 -11.17 11.44 3.81
CA ILE A 27 -10.43 10.75 2.74
C ILE A 27 -9.77 11.74 1.79
N GLU A 28 -10.48 12.79 1.37
CA GLU A 28 -9.91 13.88 0.59
C GLU A 28 -8.69 14.50 1.29
N VAL A 29 -8.81 14.87 2.56
CA VAL A 29 -7.71 15.49 3.33
C VAL A 29 -6.51 14.54 3.46
N LEU A 30 -6.74 13.26 3.75
CA LEU A 30 -5.68 12.26 3.88
C LEU A 30 -4.93 12.06 2.56
N ILE A 31 -5.66 11.94 1.44
CA ILE A 31 -5.05 11.77 0.12
C ILE A 31 -4.29 13.04 -0.29
N LYS A 32 -4.88 14.24 -0.12
CA LYS A 32 -4.18 15.50 -0.39
C LYS A 32 -2.92 15.65 0.46
N SER A 33 -3.00 15.31 1.75
CA SER A 33 -1.84 15.31 2.64
C SER A 33 -0.75 14.35 2.16
N PHE A 34 -1.11 13.13 1.80
CA PHE A 34 -0.19 12.14 1.23
C PHE A 34 0.51 12.66 -0.05
N LEU A 35 -0.25 13.28 -0.95
CA LEU A 35 0.29 13.86 -2.19
C LEU A 35 1.34 14.96 -1.91
N MET A 36 1.18 15.74 -0.84
CA MET A 36 2.12 16.78 -0.44
C MET A 36 3.39 16.24 0.25
N THR A 37 3.43 14.96 0.62
CA THR A 37 4.65 14.37 1.22
C THR A 37 5.68 13.98 0.17
N ASP A 38 6.96 13.98 0.54
CA ASP A 38 8.04 13.44 -0.32
C ASP A 38 8.06 11.90 -0.36
N SER A 39 7.16 11.23 0.36
CA SER A 39 7.04 9.77 0.34
C SER A 39 6.26 9.29 -0.87
N ASP A 40 6.74 8.22 -1.50
CA ASP A 40 6.02 7.50 -2.56
C ASP A 40 4.93 6.58 -1.99
N TYR A 41 4.95 6.30 -0.68
CA TYR A 41 4.06 5.35 -0.02
C TYR A 41 3.26 6.01 1.10
N GLY A 42 1.98 5.63 1.20
CA GLY A 42 1.06 6.06 2.25
C GLY A 42 0.21 4.88 2.73
N VAL A 43 -0.31 4.97 3.96
CA VAL A 43 -1.22 3.96 4.51
C VAL A 43 -2.30 4.67 5.31
N ILE A 44 -3.56 4.31 5.04
CA ILE A 44 -4.70 4.61 5.91
C ILE A 44 -4.95 3.36 6.75
N SER A 45 -4.88 3.48 8.07
CA SER A 45 -5.04 2.39 9.04
C SER A 45 -6.02 2.78 10.14
N ASP A 46 -6.26 1.88 11.09
CA ASP A 46 -7.07 2.14 12.29
C ASP A 46 -8.52 2.55 11.93
N ILE A 47 -9.03 2.00 10.83
CA ILE A 47 -10.36 2.30 10.29
C ILE A 47 -11.41 1.59 11.16
N LYS A 48 -12.20 2.38 11.89
CA LYS A 48 -13.24 1.88 12.83
C LYS A 48 -14.59 1.59 12.15
N ILE A 49 -14.72 1.96 10.88
CA ILE A 49 -15.92 1.80 10.05
C ILE A 49 -15.72 0.72 8.99
N ASP A 50 -16.73 0.47 8.16
CA ASP A 50 -16.64 -0.49 7.06
C ASP A 50 -15.49 -0.15 6.08
N ILE A 51 -14.45 -0.99 6.08
CA ILE A 51 -13.26 -0.84 5.26
C ILE A 51 -13.57 -0.87 3.76
N ASP A 52 -14.58 -1.64 3.33
CA ASP A 52 -14.95 -1.73 1.91
C ASP A 52 -15.63 -0.46 1.42
N HIS A 53 -16.44 0.16 2.29
CA HIS A 53 -16.96 1.49 2.05
C HIS A 53 -15.85 2.54 1.94
N VAL A 54 -14.90 2.55 2.88
CA VAL A 54 -13.77 3.49 2.84
C VAL A 54 -12.91 3.29 1.61
N TYR A 55 -12.58 2.05 1.27
CA TYR A 55 -11.78 1.73 0.09
C TYR A 55 -12.47 2.19 -1.19
N ARG A 56 -13.80 2.03 -1.29
CA ARG A 56 -14.58 2.57 -2.40
C ARG A 56 -14.50 4.09 -2.49
N LEU A 57 -14.61 4.81 -1.37
CA LEU A 57 -14.45 6.27 -1.35
C LEU A 57 -13.05 6.71 -1.81
N VAL A 58 -12.00 6.02 -1.33
CA VAL A 58 -10.62 6.27 -1.77
C VAL A 58 -10.50 6.09 -3.29
N ARG A 59 -10.97 4.97 -3.84
CA ARG A 59 -10.89 4.72 -5.29
C ARG A 59 -11.69 5.72 -6.12
N ASN A 60 -12.89 6.08 -5.66
CA ASN A 60 -13.73 7.06 -6.34
C ASN A 60 -13.03 8.41 -6.39
N TYR A 61 -12.52 8.90 -5.26
CA TYR A 61 -11.81 10.17 -5.21
C TYR A 61 -10.57 10.18 -6.11
N ILE A 62 -9.77 9.11 -6.09
CA ILE A 62 -8.61 8.95 -7.01
C ILE A 62 -9.02 9.06 -8.47
N SER A 63 -10.12 8.39 -8.84
CA SER A 63 -10.63 8.35 -10.21
C SER A 63 -11.23 9.70 -10.63
N GLU A 64 -12.01 10.33 -9.78
CA GLU A 64 -12.70 11.61 -10.04
C GLU A 64 -11.69 12.74 -10.23
N GLU A 65 -10.68 12.81 -9.35
CA GLU A 65 -9.61 13.80 -9.41
C GLU A 65 -8.47 13.41 -10.36
N ARG A 66 -8.56 12.23 -11.01
CA ARG A 66 -7.56 11.68 -11.95
C ARG A 66 -6.15 11.68 -11.37
N LEU A 67 -6.02 11.25 -10.12
CA LEU A 67 -4.76 11.23 -9.40
C LEU A 67 -3.88 10.06 -9.87
N ASP A 68 -2.59 10.32 -10.07
CA ASP A 68 -1.63 9.28 -10.46
C ASP A 68 -1.12 8.46 -9.25
N ILE A 69 -2.07 7.89 -8.51
CA ILE A 69 -1.83 7.04 -7.33
C ILE A 69 -2.66 5.77 -7.44
N CYS A 70 -2.14 4.65 -6.94
CA CYS A 70 -2.89 3.42 -6.81
C CYS A 70 -3.17 3.13 -5.34
N ALA A 71 -4.37 2.63 -5.05
CA ALA A 71 -4.77 2.15 -3.75
C ALA A 71 -4.87 0.62 -3.74
N LEU A 72 -4.43 -0.01 -2.67
CA LEU A 72 -4.49 -1.44 -2.42
C LEU A 72 -5.14 -1.65 -1.05
N LYS A 73 -6.23 -2.43 -0.99
CA LYS A 73 -6.84 -2.83 0.28
C LYS A 73 -6.19 -4.14 0.74
N LEU A 74 -5.81 -4.21 2.01
CA LEU A 74 -5.32 -5.44 2.63
C LEU A 74 -5.70 -5.46 4.11
N GLY A 75 -6.58 -6.39 4.50
CA GLY A 75 -7.16 -6.42 5.84
C GLY A 75 -7.92 -5.13 6.16
N ASP A 76 -7.57 -4.49 7.27
CA ASP A 76 -8.12 -3.23 7.77
C ASP A 76 -7.36 -1.98 7.28
N ARG A 77 -6.46 -2.14 6.30
CA ARG A 77 -5.58 -1.09 5.81
C ARG A 77 -5.79 -0.82 4.33
N ILE A 78 -5.60 0.44 3.96
CA ILE A 78 -5.54 0.89 2.57
C ILE A 78 -4.15 1.46 2.32
N PHE A 79 -3.37 0.77 1.52
CA PHE A 79 -2.05 1.20 1.07
C PHE A 79 -2.19 2.08 -0.16
N MET A 80 -1.35 3.10 -0.27
CA MET A 80 -1.31 4.01 -1.41
C MET A 80 0.12 4.08 -1.96
N SER A 81 0.23 4.10 -3.28
CA SER A 81 1.48 4.13 -4.02
C SER A 81 1.41 5.16 -5.14
N LYS A 82 2.30 6.17 -5.10
CA LYS A 82 2.51 7.09 -6.22
C LYS A 82 3.16 6.36 -7.38
N THR A 83 2.98 6.84 -8.60
CA THR A 83 3.85 6.40 -9.70
C THR A 83 5.26 6.88 -9.39
N SER A 84 6.18 5.95 -9.20
CA SER A 84 7.58 6.29 -8.94
C SER A 84 8.36 6.29 -10.25
N ILE A 85 9.00 7.43 -10.55
CA ILE A 85 9.95 7.54 -11.67
C ILE A 85 11.13 6.58 -11.45
N GLY A 86 11.49 6.31 -10.19
CA GLY A 86 12.54 5.38 -9.78
C GLY A 86 12.10 3.91 -9.67
N PHE A 87 10.97 3.51 -10.26
CA PHE A 87 10.48 2.14 -10.16
C PHE A 87 11.51 1.09 -10.60
N ASP A 88 12.26 1.35 -11.68
CA ASP A 88 13.26 0.38 -12.17
C ASP A 88 14.42 0.22 -11.18
N ASP A 89 14.86 1.30 -10.52
CA ASP A 89 15.90 1.25 -9.50
C ASP A 89 15.41 0.48 -8.27
N ILE A 90 14.18 0.73 -7.83
CA ILE A 90 13.53 -0.01 -6.74
C ILE A 90 13.43 -1.50 -7.11
N TYR A 91 13.00 -1.80 -8.34
CA TYR A 91 12.86 -3.17 -8.82
C TYR A 91 14.20 -3.90 -8.84
N ALA A 92 15.27 -3.26 -9.31
CA ALA A 92 16.61 -3.83 -9.30
C ALA A 92 17.09 -4.15 -7.87
N VAL A 93 16.81 -3.28 -6.90
CA VAL A 93 17.13 -3.53 -5.49
C VAL A 93 16.35 -4.72 -4.96
N ILE A 94 15.05 -4.82 -5.22
CA ILE A 94 14.21 -5.96 -4.81
C ILE A 94 14.75 -7.26 -5.40
N GLN A 95 15.09 -7.28 -6.69
CA GLN A 95 15.64 -8.48 -7.34
C GLN A 95 16.98 -8.93 -6.73
N GLY A 96 17.79 -7.99 -6.24
CA GLY A 96 19.09 -8.28 -5.63
C GLY A 96 19.01 -8.75 -4.17
N HIS A 97 17.94 -8.40 -3.45
CA HIS A 97 17.87 -8.56 -1.99
C HIS A 97 16.67 -9.37 -1.50
N SER A 98 15.69 -9.65 -2.35
CA SER A 98 14.44 -10.33 -1.98
C SER A 98 14.28 -11.66 -2.74
N LEU A 99 13.48 -12.57 -2.18
CA LEU A 99 13.14 -13.84 -2.81
C LEU A 99 11.80 -13.73 -3.52
N LEU A 100 11.76 -14.03 -4.82
CA LEU A 100 10.49 -14.12 -5.57
C LEU A 100 9.64 -15.27 -5.01
N LYS A 101 8.46 -14.94 -4.48
CA LYS A 101 7.50 -15.93 -3.96
C LYS A 101 6.45 -16.30 -4.99
N ALA A 102 6.00 -15.32 -5.76
CA ALA A 102 5.01 -15.54 -6.80
C ALA A 102 5.14 -14.55 -7.94
N LYS A 103 4.88 -15.04 -9.16
CA LYS A 103 4.74 -14.25 -10.37
C LYS A 103 3.54 -14.80 -11.14
N LYS A 104 2.46 -14.04 -11.20
CA LYS A 104 1.22 -14.45 -11.87
C LYS A 104 0.63 -13.27 -12.62
N HIS A 105 0.34 -13.46 -13.91
CA HIS A 105 -0.14 -12.41 -14.81
C HIS A 105 0.72 -11.14 -14.73
N MET A 106 0.13 -10.05 -14.23
CA MET A 106 0.72 -8.71 -14.18
C MET A 106 1.30 -8.35 -12.81
N ILE A 107 1.28 -9.28 -11.84
CA ILE A 107 1.76 -9.05 -10.49
C ILE A 107 3.00 -9.90 -10.15
N GLU A 108 3.85 -9.33 -9.29
CA GLU A 108 4.95 -10.05 -8.65
C GLU A 108 4.93 -9.82 -7.14
N ILE A 109 5.25 -10.88 -6.38
CA ILE A 109 5.35 -10.85 -4.92
C ILE A 109 6.76 -11.31 -4.55
N TRP A 110 7.52 -10.41 -3.92
CA TRP A 110 8.87 -10.68 -3.44
C TRP A 110 8.92 -10.53 -1.93
N ASP A 111 9.68 -11.40 -1.26
CA ASP A 111 9.85 -11.43 0.18
C ASP A 111 11.28 -11.03 0.55
N ASP A 112 11.43 -9.86 1.16
CA ASP A 112 12.64 -9.46 1.88
C ASP A 112 12.52 -9.91 3.34
N THR A 113 12.93 -11.15 3.59
CA THR A 113 12.84 -11.76 4.92
C THR A 113 13.75 -11.06 5.94
N MET A 114 14.83 -10.42 5.48
CA MET A 114 15.77 -9.72 6.35
C MET A 114 15.14 -8.46 6.94
N ASN A 115 14.45 -7.68 6.11
CA ASN A 115 13.76 -6.46 6.53
C ASN A 115 12.30 -6.69 6.93
N ARG A 116 11.79 -7.91 6.75
CA ARG A 116 10.40 -8.31 6.98
C ARG A 116 9.41 -7.49 6.16
N ILE A 117 9.69 -7.39 4.86
CA ILE A 117 8.88 -6.65 3.90
C ILE A 117 8.47 -7.59 2.77
N ILE A 118 7.18 -7.64 2.49
CA ILE A 118 6.65 -8.14 1.22
C ILE A 118 6.58 -6.97 0.25
N HIS A 119 7.26 -7.11 -0.88
CA HIS A 119 7.15 -6.21 -2.01
C HIS A 119 6.10 -6.74 -2.97
N PHE A 120 4.94 -6.07 -3.02
CA PHE A 120 3.90 -6.34 -3.99
C PHE A 120 4.04 -5.38 -5.18
N LEU A 121 4.18 -5.92 -6.38
CA LEU A 121 4.43 -5.17 -7.60
C LEU A 121 3.31 -5.40 -8.61
N ILE A 122 2.83 -4.32 -9.23
CA ILE A 122 1.93 -4.37 -10.38
C ILE A 122 2.72 -3.85 -11.58
N MET A 123 3.23 -4.77 -12.39
CA MET A 123 4.27 -4.51 -13.40
C MET A 123 3.84 -3.53 -14.50
N PRO A 124 2.66 -3.66 -15.13
CA PRO A 124 2.25 -2.73 -16.20
C PRO A 124 2.03 -1.31 -15.69
N LEU A 125 1.63 -1.17 -14.43
CA LEU A 125 1.38 0.11 -13.79
C LEU A 125 2.64 0.69 -13.13
N ARG A 126 3.73 -0.10 -13.06
CA ARG A 126 4.97 0.26 -12.35
C ARG A 126 4.68 0.74 -10.93
N LYS A 127 3.77 0.02 -10.24
CA LYS A 127 3.37 0.31 -8.86
C LYS A 127 4.02 -0.68 -7.92
N HIS A 128 4.47 -0.16 -6.78
CA HIS A 128 5.10 -0.94 -5.73
C HIS A 128 4.42 -0.64 -4.40
N PHE A 129 4.12 -1.70 -3.64
CA PHE A 129 3.56 -1.64 -2.31
C PHE A 129 4.47 -2.43 -1.36
N PRO A 130 5.31 -1.74 -0.56
CA PRO A 130 6.04 -2.39 0.51
C PRO A 130 5.11 -2.63 1.69
N ILE A 131 4.93 -3.87 2.10
CA ILE A 131 4.05 -4.30 3.19
C ILE A 131 4.91 -4.94 4.27
N GLU A 132 4.89 -4.38 5.48
CA GLU A 132 5.70 -4.91 6.58
C GLU A 132 4.92 -6.03 7.27
N TYR A 133 5.63 -7.04 7.76
CA TYR A 133 5.05 -8.09 8.59
C TYR A 133 5.90 -8.32 9.86
N THR A 134 5.27 -8.85 10.89
CA THR A 134 5.89 -9.07 12.20
C THR A 134 6.21 -10.54 12.46
N THR A 135 5.43 -11.45 11.85
CA THR A 135 5.57 -12.89 11.99
C THR A 135 5.52 -13.59 10.64
N GLU A 136 6.07 -14.80 10.57
CA GLU A 136 6.02 -15.63 9.37
C GLU A 136 4.58 -16.03 9.01
N VAL A 137 3.70 -16.19 10.01
CA VAL A 137 2.27 -16.46 9.80
C VAL A 137 1.61 -15.28 9.10
N GLU A 138 1.82 -14.06 9.60
CA GLU A 138 1.31 -12.84 8.98
C GLU A 138 1.86 -12.66 7.56
N ARG A 139 3.14 -12.98 7.33
CA ARG A 139 3.73 -12.97 5.99
C ARG A 139 2.96 -13.88 5.03
N ASP A 140 2.72 -15.13 5.43
CA ASP A 140 2.08 -16.13 4.59
C ASP A 140 0.61 -15.76 4.33
N GLU A 141 -0.09 -15.19 5.32
CA GLU A 141 -1.44 -14.64 5.18
C GLU A 141 -1.49 -13.47 4.18
N ILE A 142 -0.53 -12.53 4.25
CA ILE A 142 -0.42 -11.43 3.29
C ILE A 142 -0.23 -11.97 1.88
N ILE A 143 0.73 -12.88 1.68
CA ILE A 143 1.01 -13.47 0.36
C ILE A 143 -0.24 -14.18 -0.18
N GLY A 144 -0.90 -15.00 0.67
CA GLY A 144 -2.12 -15.71 0.31
C GLY A 144 -3.22 -14.76 -0.14
N THR A 145 -3.48 -13.71 0.63
CA THR A 145 -4.50 -12.70 0.33
C THR A 145 -4.20 -11.96 -0.97
N LEU A 146 -2.95 -11.55 -1.19
CA LEU A 146 -2.54 -10.86 -2.42
C LEU A 146 -2.74 -11.74 -3.66
N LEU A 147 -2.46 -13.04 -3.53
CA LEU A 147 -2.68 -13.99 -4.63
C LEU A 147 -4.17 -14.23 -4.88
N GLU A 148 -4.97 -14.43 -3.84
CA GLU A 148 -6.40 -14.67 -3.98
C GLU A 148 -7.12 -13.46 -4.58
N GLU A 149 -6.85 -12.26 -4.04
CA GLU A 149 -7.57 -11.06 -4.43
C GLU A 149 -7.07 -10.42 -5.71
N TYR A 150 -5.77 -10.50 -6.05
CA TYR A 150 -5.21 -9.65 -7.11
C TYR A 150 -4.57 -10.40 -8.27
N SER A 151 -4.48 -11.73 -8.21
CA SER A 151 -3.83 -12.50 -9.29
C SER A 151 -4.72 -12.77 -10.51
N ASP A 152 -6.03 -12.55 -10.38
CA ASP A 152 -7.03 -12.77 -11.44
C ASP A 152 -7.81 -11.50 -11.83
N ILE A 153 -7.52 -10.34 -11.21
CA ILE A 153 -8.30 -9.09 -11.37
C ILE A 153 -7.78 -8.19 -12.50
N TRP A 154 -6.64 -8.51 -13.13
CA TRP A 154 -6.05 -7.69 -14.19
C TRP A 154 -5.59 -8.53 -15.38
#